data_AF-A0A534TUQ2-F1
#
_entry.id   AF-A0A534TUQ2-F1
#
_cell.length_a   1.000
_cell.length_b   1.000
_cell.length_c   1.000
_cell.angle_alpha   90.00
_cell.angle_beta   90.00
_cell.angle_gamma   90.00
#
_symmetry.space_group_name_H-M   'P 1'
#
loop_
_entity.id
_entity.type
_entity.pdbx_description
1 polymer ?
#
loop_
_entity_poly.entity_id
_entity_poly.type
_entity_poly.pdbx_seq_one_letter_code
_entity_poly.pdbx_strand_id
1 'polypeptide(L)'
;MSVPRPPAATEPSIDRGPRVRWRLYLTFAAVLYLAIALWALRPVLPQMRTALPYPTALAALPGGWLNIVLNDELLTASLLTENARRILTAPWRLAESWQCYPLANARALGEHMLGMGLRGVIPYALTRDPVATTNLVLIMLPCLAGMAMYALVAYWTRMPGAALVAGLLFAFQPTRLTNLAHPYVEA
;
A
#
# COMPACT_ATOMS: atom_id res chain seq x y z
N MET A 1 10.56 -15.52 -73.50
CA MET A 1 9.87 -16.25 -72.41
C MET A 1 10.18 -15.54 -71.10
N SER A 2 9.27 -14.68 -70.63
CA SER A 2 9.40 -13.96 -69.37
C SER A 2 8.75 -14.77 -68.24
N VAL A 3 9.55 -15.21 -67.28
CA VAL A 3 9.07 -15.94 -66.09
C VAL A 3 8.27 -14.97 -65.21
N PRO A 4 7.02 -15.29 -64.81
CA PRO A 4 6.23 -14.42 -63.94
C PRO A 4 6.81 -14.44 -62.53
N ARG A 5 6.94 -13.24 -61.94
CA ARG A 5 7.42 -13.03 -60.57
C ARG A 5 6.39 -13.57 -59.58
N PRO A 6 6.77 -14.37 -58.56
CA PRO A 6 5.82 -14.84 -57.57
C PRO A 6 5.25 -13.67 -56.76
N PRO A 7 3.98 -13.74 -56.31
CA PRO A 7 3.35 -12.69 -55.53
C PRO A 7 4.11 -12.46 -54.22
N ALA A 8 4.29 -11.19 -53.86
CA ALA A 8 4.94 -10.81 -52.62
C ALA A 8 4.19 -11.43 -51.44
N ALA A 9 4.89 -12.20 -50.61
CA ALA A 9 4.36 -12.72 -49.38
C ALA A 9 3.91 -11.55 -48.50
N THR A 10 2.61 -11.45 -48.24
CA THR A 10 2.06 -10.54 -47.23
C THR A 10 2.67 -10.90 -45.89
N GLU A 11 3.52 -10.01 -45.35
CA GLU A 11 4.07 -10.16 -44.01
C GLU A 11 2.93 -10.28 -42.99
N PRO A 12 3.00 -11.26 -42.07
CA PRO A 12 1.99 -11.40 -41.03
C PRO A 12 2.01 -10.15 -40.16
N SER A 13 0.88 -9.45 -40.08
CA SER A 13 0.68 -8.33 -39.16
C SER A 13 0.98 -8.80 -37.75
N ILE A 14 1.97 -8.19 -37.09
CA ILE A 14 2.32 -8.48 -35.69
C ILE A 14 1.10 -8.13 -34.83
N ASP A 15 0.33 -9.14 -34.46
CA ASP A 15 -0.84 -9.02 -33.61
C ASP A 15 -0.40 -8.55 -32.21
N ARG A 16 -0.61 -7.27 -31.92
CA ARG A 16 -0.32 -6.66 -30.61
C ARG A 16 -1.32 -7.09 -29.51
N GLY A 17 -2.23 -8.00 -29.83
CA GLY A 17 -3.42 -8.41 -29.07
C GLY A 17 -3.25 -8.89 -27.62
N PRO A 18 -2.15 -9.52 -27.16
CA PRO A 18 -2.06 -10.01 -25.78
C PRO A 18 -1.59 -8.96 -24.75
N ARG A 19 -0.60 -8.13 -25.11
CA ARG A 19 0.07 -7.22 -24.15
C ARG A 19 -0.78 -6.00 -23.81
N VAL A 20 -1.56 -5.50 -24.78
CA VAL A 20 -2.46 -4.35 -24.59
C VAL A 20 -3.61 -4.71 -23.64
N ARG A 21 -4.20 -5.90 -23.80
CA ARG A 21 -5.30 -6.39 -22.96
C ARG A 21 -4.85 -6.60 -21.51
N TRP A 22 -3.65 -7.14 -21.31
CA TRP A 22 -3.07 -7.32 -19.97
C TRP A 22 -2.89 -5.99 -19.22
N ARG A 23 -2.33 -4.97 -19.89
CA ARG A 23 -2.16 -3.64 -19.30
C ARG A 23 -3.51 -3.02 -18.91
N LEU A 24 -4.52 -3.17 -19.78
CA LEU A 24 -5.87 -2.69 -19.50
C LEU A 24 -6.45 -3.34 -18.23
N TYR A 25 -6.35 -4.66 -18.08
CA TYR A 25 -6.85 -5.36 -16.89
C TYR A 25 -6.09 -4.96 -15.62
N LEU A 26 -4.77 -4.79 -15.69
CA LEU A 26 -3.97 -4.29 -14.57
C LEU A 26 -4.39 -2.87 -14.16
N THR A 27 -4.53 -1.95 -15.13
CA THR A 27 -4.96 -0.58 -14.84
C THR A 27 -6.38 -0.55 -14.29
N PHE A 28 -7.27 -1.38 -14.82
CA PHE A 28 -8.64 -1.49 -14.33
C PHE A 28 -8.67 -1.99 -12.88
N ALA A 29 -7.92 -3.05 -12.56
CA ALA A 29 -7.80 -3.56 -11.20
C ALA A 29 -7.23 -2.50 -10.24
N ALA A 30 -6.16 -1.81 -10.64
CA ALA A 30 -5.54 -0.75 -9.83
C ALA A 30 -6.52 0.40 -9.54
N VAL A 31 -7.24 0.88 -10.56
CA VAL A 31 -8.23 1.95 -10.41
C VAL A 31 -9.40 1.49 -9.53
N LEU A 32 -9.88 0.25 -9.72
CA LEU A 32 -10.97 -0.29 -8.93
C LEU A 32 -10.57 -0.42 -7.45
N TYR A 33 -9.40 -0.99 -7.16
CA TYR A 33 -8.91 -1.12 -5.79
C TYR A 33 -8.66 0.26 -5.15
N LEU A 34 -8.14 1.22 -5.90
CA LEU A 34 -8.01 2.60 -5.41
C LEU A 34 -9.36 3.23 -5.10
N ALA A 35 -10.36 3.07 -5.98
CA ALA A 35 -11.70 3.59 -5.74
C ALA A 35 -12.35 2.98 -4.50
N ILE A 36 -12.23 1.66 -4.31
CA ILE A 36 -12.74 0.97 -3.11
C ILE A 36 -12.01 1.45 -1.86
N ALA A 37 -10.68 1.57 -1.90
CA ALA A 37 -9.90 2.06 -0.77
C ALA A 37 -10.30 3.49 -0.38
N LEU A 38 -10.44 4.40 -1.35
CA LEU A 38 -10.90 5.77 -1.12
C LEU A 38 -12.33 5.81 -0.59
N TRP A 39 -13.21 4.92 -1.06
CA TRP A 39 -14.58 4.84 -0.56
C TRP A 39 -14.66 4.29 0.87
N ALA A 40 -13.88 3.26 1.19
CA ALA A 40 -13.83 2.65 2.51
C ALA A 40 -13.20 3.60 3.54
N LEU A 41 -12.12 4.29 3.16
CA LEU A 41 -11.38 5.24 3.99
C LEU A 41 -11.82 6.69 3.76
N ARG A 42 -13.01 6.91 3.19
CA ARG A 42 -13.57 8.25 2.95
C ARG A 42 -13.60 9.17 4.19
N PRO A 43 -13.77 8.69 5.44
CA PRO A 43 -13.74 9.57 6.61
C PRO A 43 -12.36 10.19 6.88
N VAL A 44 -11.29 9.56 6.38
CA VAL A 44 -9.91 10.04 6.52
C VAL A 44 -9.63 11.23 5.60
N LEU A 45 -10.25 11.25 4.41
CA LEU A 45 -10.00 12.27 3.38
C LEU A 45 -10.19 13.73 3.85
N PRO A 46 -11.28 14.12 4.54
CA PRO A 46 -11.46 15.50 5.01
C PRO A 46 -10.48 15.89 6.13
N GLN A 47 -9.93 14.91 6.86
CA GLN A 47 -9.05 15.12 8.01
C GLN A 47 -7.62 14.64 7.76
N MET A 48 -7.23 14.57 6.48
CA MET A 48 -5.99 13.95 6.02
C MET A 48 -4.73 14.43 6.76
N ARG A 49 -4.72 15.69 7.23
CA ARG A 49 -3.58 16.33 7.90
C ARG A 49 -3.76 16.54 9.40
N THR A 50 -4.97 16.32 9.92
CA THR A 50 -5.35 16.79 11.26
C THR A 50 -5.66 15.66 12.23
N ALA A 51 -6.07 14.49 11.73
CA ALA A 51 -6.43 13.35 12.57
C ALA A 51 -5.95 12.03 11.96
N LEU A 52 -5.64 11.09 12.85
CA LEU A 52 -5.41 9.69 12.51
C LEU A 52 -6.69 8.88 12.81
N PRO A 53 -6.98 7.82 12.05
CA PRO A 53 -8.21 7.05 12.19
C PRO A 53 -8.17 6.11 13.40
N TYR A 54 -8.88 6.49 14.45
CA TYR A 54 -9.03 5.65 15.64
C TYR A 54 -10.33 4.82 15.64
N PRO A 55 -10.33 3.62 16.24
CA PRO A 55 -11.54 2.81 16.37
C PRO A 55 -12.51 3.42 17.40
N THR A 56 -13.69 3.88 16.95
CA THR A 56 -14.70 4.48 17.84
C THR A 56 -15.25 3.50 18.88
N ALA A 57 -15.23 2.20 18.60
CA ALA A 57 -15.64 1.16 19.54
C ALA A 57 -14.80 1.15 20.84
N LEU A 58 -13.52 1.55 20.76
CA LEU A 58 -12.63 1.62 21.92
C LEU A 58 -12.95 2.79 22.85
N ALA A 59 -13.63 3.84 22.34
CA ALA A 59 -14.06 4.97 23.16
C ALA A 59 -15.14 4.59 24.19
N ALA A 60 -15.85 3.47 23.98
CA ALA A 60 -16.85 2.95 24.91
C ALA A 60 -16.26 2.08 26.02
N LEU A 61 -14.96 1.75 25.97
CA LEU A 61 -14.32 0.87 26.95
C LEU A 61 -13.91 1.66 28.23
N PRO A 62 -14.21 1.14 29.43
CA PRO A 62 -13.80 1.75 30.69
C PRO A 62 -12.30 1.56 30.94
N GLY A 63 -11.64 2.50 31.63
CA GLY A 63 -10.26 2.30 32.12
C GLY A 63 -9.14 2.89 31.27
N GLY A 64 -9.40 3.90 30.44
CA GLY A 64 -8.34 4.65 29.75
C GLY A 64 -7.71 3.94 28.53
N TRP A 65 -8.29 2.81 28.09
CA TRP A 65 -7.84 2.08 26.90
C TRP A 65 -7.71 2.94 25.65
N LEU A 66 -8.61 3.91 25.48
CA LEU A 66 -8.55 4.85 24.37
C LEU A 66 -7.21 5.61 24.36
N ASN A 67 -6.72 6.05 25.51
CA ASN A 67 -5.43 6.75 25.59
C ASN A 67 -4.27 5.84 25.21
N ILE A 68 -4.29 4.57 25.63
CA ILE A 68 -3.23 3.61 25.27
C ILE A 68 -3.18 3.44 23.75
N VAL A 69 -4.34 3.23 23.12
CA VAL A 69 -4.46 3.02 21.67
C VAL A 69 -4.03 4.27 20.90
N LEU A 70 -4.46 5.46 21.34
CA LEU A 70 -4.05 6.71 20.70
C LEU A 70 -2.54 6.95 20.81
N ASN A 71 -1.92 6.62 21.95
CA ASN A 71 -0.47 6.73 22.08
C ASN A 71 0.27 5.74 21.18
N ASP A 72 -0.26 4.53 21.00
CA ASP A 72 0.34 3.52 20.11
C ASP A 72 0.18 3.90 18.63
N GLU A 73 -0.96 4.49 18.26
CA GLU A 73 -1.19 5.02 16.92
C GLU A 73 -0.23 6.20 16.62
N LEU A 74 0.00 7.08 17.59
CA LEU A 74 1.00 8.16 17.47
C LEU A 74 2.42 7.62 17.36
N LEU A 75 2.77 6.58 18.13
CA LEU A 75 4.04 5.88 18.02
C LEU A 75 4.22 5.30 16.62
N THR A 76 3.21 4.59 16.11
CA THR A 76 3.18 4.02 14.76
C THR A 76 3.38 5.08 13.68
N ALA A 77 2.62 6.18 13.73
CA ALA A 77 2.74 7.28 12.78
C ALA A 77 4.13 7.93 12.83
N SER A 78 4.69 8.11 14.03
CA SER A 78 6.03 8.67 14.21
C SER A 78 7.14 7.75 13.66
N LEU A 79 7.02 6.43 13.82
CA LEU A 79 7.98 5.46 13.29
C LEU A 79 7.94 5.37 11.79
N LEU A 80 6.74 5.29 11.22
CA LEU A 80 6.52 5.29 9.78
C LEU A 80 7.17 6.52 9.14
N THR A 81 6.89 7.70 9.67
CA THR A 81 7.34 8.97 9.10
C THR A 81 8.83 9.21 9.33
N GLU A 82 9.37 8.80 10.48
CA GLU A 82 10.81 8.82 10.74
C GLU A 82 11.57 7.88 9.80
N ASN A 83 11.04 6.68 9.55
CA ASN A 83 11.62 5.75 8.58
C ASN A 83 11.58 6.33 7.16
N ALA A 84 10.44 6.86 6.73
CA ALA A 84 10.31 7.50 5.42
C ALA A 84 11.32 8.65 5.24
N ARG A 85 11.44 9.52 6.26
CA ARG A 85 12.42 10.61 6.30
C ARG A 85 13.84 10.08 6.19
N ARG A 86 14.22 9.09 7.00
CA ARG A 86 15.58 8.54 7.02
C ARG A 86 15.95 7.84 5.73
N ILE A 87 15.03 7.12 5.09
CA ILE A 87 15.28 6.54 3.77
C ILE A 87 15.69 7.63 2.77
N LEU A 88 15.08 8.82 2.85
CA LEU A 88 15.38 9.95 1.97
C LEU A 88 16.63 10.74 2.36
N THR A 89 16.93 10.90 3.65
CA THR A 89 17.98 11.83 4.12
C THR A 89 19.25 11.15 4.62
N ALA A 90 19.15 9.94 5.17
CA ALA A 90 20.27 9.21 5.78
C ALA A 90 20.02 7.68 5.79
N PRO A 91 19.94 7.03 4.62
CA PRO A 91 19.58 5.60 4.52
C PRO A 91 20.59 4.66 5.20
N TRP A 92 21.83 5.08 5.42
CA TRP A 92 22.83 4.31 6.17
C TRP A 92 22.57 4.28 7.69
N ARG A 93 21.65 5.12 8.22
CA ARG A 93 21.30 5.20 9.66
C ARG A 93 19.96 4.55 9.99
N LEU A 94 19.50 3.59 9.16
CA LEU A 94 18.21 2.94 9.36
C LEU A 94 18.15 2.06 10.62
N ALA A 95 19.28 1.55 11.10
CA ALA A 95 19.36 0.72 12.31
C ALA A 95 19.20 1.52 13.61
N GLU A 96 19.49 2.82 13.60
CA GLU A 96 19.39 3.67 14.78
C GLU A 96 17.92 3.93 15.16
N SER A 97 17.59 4.10 16.45
CA SER A 97 16.23 4.46 16.89
C SER A 97 16.23 5.26 18.18
N TRP A 98 15.15 6.02 18.35
CA TRP A 98 14.86 6.77 19.57
C TRP A 98 14.03 5.95 20.58
N GLN A 99 13.35 4.88 20.16
CA GLN A 99 12.38 4.12 21.00
C GLN A 99 12.98 3.60 22.31
N CYS A 100 14.27 3.29 22.33
CA CYS A 100 14.95 2.75 23.51
C CYS A 100 16.22 3.55 23.82
N TYR A 101 16.21 4.86 23.59
CA TYR A 101 17.36 5.70 23.92
C TYR A 101 17.82 5.47 25.37
N PRO A 102 19.12 5.25 25.65
CA PRO A 102 20.27 5.43 24.76
C PRO A 102 20.80 4.15 24.06
N LEU A 103 20.01 3.07 24.01
CA LEU A 103 20.45 1.81 23.42
C LEU A 103 20.75 1.95 21.92
N ALA A 104 22.00 1.67 21.53
CA ALA A 104 22.41 1.67 20.13
C ALA A 104 21.71 0.55 19.34
N ASN A 105 21.38 0.82 18.08
CA ASN A 105 20.75 -0.15 17.17
C ASN A 105 19.48 -0.83 17.71
N ALA A 106 18.68 -0.11 18.52
CA ALA A 106 17.49 -0.66 19.17
C ALA A 106 16.46 -1.27 18.18
N ARG A 107 16.52 -0.96 16.87
CA ARG A 107 15.65 -1.56 15.83
C ARG A 107 16.01 -2.98 15.45
N ALA A 108 17.19 -3.48 15.85
CA ALA A 108 17.57 -4.85 15.54
C ALA A 108 16.63 -5.87 16.20
N LEU A 109 16.12 -5.56 17.40
CA LEU A 109 15.22 -6.40 18.19
C LEU A 109 13.84 -5.75 18.43
N GLY A 110 13.69 -4.45 18.11
CA GLY A 110 12.44 -3.71 18.25
C GLY A 110 11.59 -3.68 16.98
N GLU A 111 10.43 -3.04 17.07
CA GLU A 111 9.53 -2.89 15.92
C GLU A 111 10.13 -1.92 14.88
N HIS A 112 10.69 -2.49 13.80
CA HIS A 112 11.44 -1.72 12.82
C HIS A 112 10.55 -0.91 11.86
N MET A 113 9.29 -1.31 11.65
CA MET A 113 8.34 -0.80 10.66
C MET A 113 8.91 -0.39 9.28
N LEU A 114 10.00 -1.02 8.79
CA LEU A 114 10.69 -0.57 7.57
C LEU A 114 9.81 -0.67 6.33
N GLY A 115 8.99 -1.73 6.22
CA GLY A 115 8.05 -1.88 5.11
C GLY A 115 7.00 -0.76 5.07
N MET A 116 6.55 -0.27 6.23
CA MET A 116 5.65 0.90 6.31
C MET A 116 6.38 2.19 5.96
N GLY A 117 7.60 2.37 6.47
CA GLY A 117 8.44 3.53 6.15
C GLY A 117 8.75 3.65 4.66
N LEU A 118 9.04 2.52 3.99
CA LEU A 118 9.27 2.47 2.55
C LEU A 118 8.03 2.94 1.76
N ARG A 119 6.84 2.47 2.16
CA ARG A 119 5.57 2.94 1.57
C ARG A 119 5.31 4.42 1.85
N GLY A 120 5.80 4.93 2.98
CA GLY A 120 5.73 6.35 3.37
C GLY A 120 6.68 7.27 2.63
N VAL A 121 7.67 6.77 1.88
CA VAL A 121 8.69 7.60 1.21
C VAL A 121 8.07 8.63 0.26
N ILE A 122 7.21 8.19 -0.66
CA ILE A 122 6.57 9.09 -1.63
C ILE A 122 5.58 10.04 -0.93
N PRO A 123 4.66 9.57 -0.08
CA PRO A 123 3.77 10.46 0.69
C PRO A 123 4.53 11.51 1.53
N TYR A 124 5.62 11.12 2.17
CA TYR A 124 6.43 12.04 2.99
C TYR A 124 7.17 13.05 2.11
N ALA A 125 7.75 12.63 0.99
CA ALA A 125 8.41 13.52 0.05
C ALA A 125 7.46 14.62 -0.47
N LEU A 126 6.19 14.27 -0.72
CA LEU A 126 5.16 15.18 -1.23
C LEU A 126 4.57 16.10 -0.15
N THR A 127 4.30 15.57 1.05
CA THR A 127 3.53 16.30 2.07
C THR A 127 4.40 16.95 3.14
N ARG A 128 5.56 16.35 3.46
CA ARG A 128 6.39 16.66 4.62
C ARG A 128 5.61 16.71 5.95
N ASP A 129 4.45 16.05 5.99
CA ASP A 129 3.47 16.12 7.06
C ASP A 129 3.25 14.70 7.60
N PRO A 130 3.50 14.45 8.90
CA PRO A 130 3.48 13.10 9.43
C PRO A 130 2.09 12.47 9.42
N VAL A 131 1.04 13.25 9.64
CA VAL A 131 -0.35 12.77 9.65
C VAL A 131 -0.79 12.45 8.23
N ALA A 132 -0.53 13.36 7.29
CA ALA A 132 -0.85 13.16 5.88
C ALA A 132 -0.09 11.96 5.28
N THR A 133 1.18 11.80 5.65
CA THR A 133 2.00 10.66 5.22
C THR A 133 1.37 9.34 5.67
N THR A 134 1.04 9.23 6.96
CA THR A 134 0.44 8.02 7.52
C THR A 134 -0.92 7.72 6.87
N ASN A 135 -1.80 8.71 6.75
CA ASN A 135 -3.12 8.54 6.14
C ASN A 135 -3.04 8.13 4.65
N LEU A 136 -2.11 8.70 3.89
CA LEU A 136 -1.87 8.27 2.51
C LEU A 136 -1.36 6.82 2.43
N VAL A 137 -0.48 6.41 3.36
CA VAL A 137 -0.02 5.02 3.42
C VAL A 137 -1.18 4.07 3.76
N LEU A 138 -2.07 4.44 4.67
CA LEU A 138 -3.26 3.64 4.99
C LEU A 138 -4.16 3.44 3.77
N ILE A 139 -4.32 4.45 2.92
CA ILE A 139 -5.06 4.35 1.66
C ILE A 139 -4.34 3.45 0.65
N MET A 140 -3.01 3.56 0.55
CA MET A 140 -2.22 2.77 -0.39
C MET A 140 -2.12 1.29 -0.01
N LEU A 141 -2.19 0.95 1.28
CA LEU A 141 -2.02 -0.41 1.80
C LEU A 141 -2.94 -1.44 1.13
N PRO A 142 -4.28 -1.31 1.18
CA PRO A 142 -5.18 -2.27 0.56
C PRO A 142 -5.00 -2.32 -0.95
N CYS A 143 -4.68 -1.19 -1.62
CA CYS A 143 -4.41 -1.19 -3.05
C CYS A 143 -3.18 -2.04 -3.40
N LEU A 144 -2.06 -1.86 -2.69
CA LEU A 144 -0.84 -2.62 -2.93
C LEU A 144 -1.03 -4.11 -2.61
N ALA A 145 -1.72 -4.42 -1.50
CA ALA A 145 -2.08 -5.80 -1.14
C ALA A 145 -2.94 -6.46 -2.23
N GLY A 146 -3.98 -5.77 -2.70
CA GLY A 146 -4.87 -6.25 -3.75
C GLY A 146 -4.14 -6.44 -5.08
N MET A 147 -3.26 -5.51 -5.45
CA MET A 147 -2.44 -5.62 -6.66
C MET A 147 -1.42 -6.76 -6.58
N ALA A 148 -0.82 -7.00 -5.41
CA ALA A 148 0.09 -8.12 -5.21
C ALA A 148 -0.64 -9.47 -5.37
N MET A 149 -1.81 -9.60 -4.74
CA MET A 149 -2.65 -10.80 -4.86
C MET A 149 -3.19 -10.98 -6.30
N TYR A 150 -3.59 -9.88 -6.94
CA TYR A 150 -3.97 -9.89 -8.36
C TYR A 150 -2.83 -10.42 -9.22
N ALA A 151 -1.63 -9.86 -9.08
CA ALA A 151 -0.47 -10.27 -9.86
C ALA A 151 -0.13 -11.74 -9.64
N LEU A 152 -0.20 -12.22 -8.40
CA LEU A 152 0.00 -13.62 -8.05
C LEU A 152 -1.03 -14.52 -8.75
N VAL A 153 -2.32 -14.30 -8.53
CA VAL A 153 -3.37 -15.17 -9.09
C VAL A 153 -3.40 -15.11 -10.61
N ALA A 154 -3.16 -13.94 -11.19
CA ALA A 154 -3.13 -13.78 -12.64
C ALA A 154 -1.91 -14.48 -13.27
N TYR A 155 -0.76 -14.52 -12.57
CA TYR A 155 0.41 -15.29 -13.01
C TYR A 155 0.12 -16.79 -13.07
N TRP A 156 -0.55 -17.34 -12.06
CA TRP A 156 -0.84 -18.77 -11.94
C TRP A 156 -2.02 -19.23 -12.80
N THR A 157 -3.13 -18.50 -12.80
CA THR A 157 -4.37 -18.92 -13.47
C THR A 157 -4.48 -18.42 -14.91
N ARG A 158 -3.74 -17.36 -15.27
CA ARG A 158 -3.91 -16.60 -16.53
C ARG A 158 -5.34 -16.07 -16.74
N MET A 159 -6.13 -16.00 -15.67
CA MET A 159 -7.52 -15.53 -15.70
C MET A 159 -7.64 -14.20 -14.95
N PRO A 160 -7.73 -13.06 -15.65
CA PRO A 160 -7.76 -11.74 -15.01
C PRO A 160 -8.99 -11.52 -14.11
N GLY A 161 -10.13 -12.16 -14.43
CA GLY A 161 -11.33 -12.10 -13.60
C GLY A 161 -11.16 -12.80 -12.24
N ALA A 162 -10.58 -14.01 -12.24
CA ALA A 162 -10.28 -14.74 -11.00
C ALA A 162 -9.28 -13.96 -10.12
N ALA A 163 -8.26 -13.36 -10.76
CA ALA A 163 -7.30 -12.50 -10.09
C ALA A 163 -7.92 -11.24 -9.49
N LEU A 164 -8.87 -10.61 -10.21
CA LEU A 164 -9.58 -9.43 -9.73
C LEU A 164 -10.35 -9.74 -8.44
N VAL A 165 -11.09 -10.85 -8.42
CA VAL A 165 -11.87 -11.29 -7.27
C VAL A 165 -10.95 -11.65 -6.11
N ALA A 166 -9.87 -12.40 -6.36
CA ALA A 166 -8.91 -12.77 -5.32
C ALA A 166 -8.26 -11.55 -4.67
N GLY A 167 -7.82 -10.57 -5.47
CA GLY A 167 -7.27 -9.31 -4.94
C GLY A 167 -8.29 -8.51 -4.13
N LEU A 168 -9.57 -8.53 -4.53
CA LEU A 168 -10.64 -7.84 -3.80
C LEU A 168 -10.91 -8.50 -2.45
N LEU A 169 -11.02 -9.83 -2.41
CA LEU A 169 -11.24 -10.58 -1.17
C LEU A 169 -10.06 -10.45 -0.21
N PHE A 170 -8.82 -10.48 -0.73
CA PHE A 170 -7.62 -10.36 0.08
C PHE A 170 -7.44 -8.96 0.67
N ALA A 171 -7.59 -7.92 -0.15
CA ALA A 171 -7.30 -6.54 0.25
C ALA A 171 -8.36 -5.94 1.17
N PHE A 172 -9.64 -6.25 0.93
CA PHE A 172 -10.77 -5.55 1.55
C PHE A 172 -11.53 -6.43 2.56
N GLN A 173 -10.85 -7.42 3.14
CA GLN A 173 -11.43 -8.17 4.25
C GLN A 173 -11.69 -7.25 5.47
N PRO A 174 -12.79 -7.44 6.22
CA PRO A 174 -13.19 -6.53 7.29
C PRO A 174 -12.10 -6.29 8.35
N THR A 175 -11.35 -7.32 8.73
CA THR A 175 -10.29 -7.23 9.75
C THR A 175 -9.18 -6.25 9.38
N ARG A 176 -8.78 -6.21 8.09
CA ARG A 176 -7.79 -5.26 7.57
C ARG A 176 -8.30 -3.81 7.55
N LEU A 177 -9.60 -3.63 7.39
CA LEU A 177 -10.21 -2.30 7.29
C LEU A 177 -10.60 -1.70 8.65
N THR A 178 -10.73 -2.52 9.69
CA THR A 178 -11.10 -2.05 11.04
C THR A 178 -9.92 -1.83 11.97
N ASN A 179 -8.80 -2.54 11.79
CA ASN A 179 -7.60 -2.36 12.62
C ASN A 179 -6.60 -1.38 12.00
N LEU A 180 -7.00 -0.11 11.89
CA LEU A 180 -6.18 0.94 11.28
C LEU A 180 -5.08 1.49 12.20
N ALA A 181 -5.18 1.23 13.52
CA ALA A 181 -4.17 1.63 14.50
C ALA A 181 -2.88 0.80 14.41
N HIS A 182 -2.98 -0.48 14.00
CA HIS A 182 -1.84 -1.39 13.86
C HIS A 182 -1.72 -1.93 12.43
N PRO A 183 -1.53 -1.06 11.43
CA PRO A 183 -1.60 -1.44 10.01
C PRO A 183 -0.48 -2.41 9.59
N TYR A 184 0.54 -2.60 10.41
CA TYR A 184 1.66 -3.50 10.19
C TYR A 184 1.39 -4.96 10.56
N VAL A 185 0.42 -5.22 11.45
CA VAL A 185 -0.03 -6.58 11.78
C VAL A 185 -0.87 -7.16 10.65
N GLU A 186 -1.63 -6.29 10.00
CA GLU A 186 -2.60 -6.61 8.97
C GLU A 186 -2.07 -6.36 7.54
N ALA A 187 -0.77 -6.03 7.38
CA ALA A 187 -0.15 -5.73 6.09
C ALA A 187 0.11 -6.97 5.25
#